data_AF-X1LRX5-F1
#
_entry.id   AF-X1LRX5-F1
#
_cell.length_a   1.000
_cell.length_b   1.000
_cell.length_c   1.000
_cell.angle_alpha   90.00
_cell.angle_beta   90.00
_cell.angle_gamma   90.00
#
_symmetry.space_group_name_H-M   'P 1'
#
loop_
_entity.id
_entity.type
_entity.pdbx_description
1 polymer ?
#
loop_
_entity_poly.entity_id
_entity_poly.type
_entity_poly.pdbx_seq_one_letter_code
_entity_poly.pdbx_strand_id
1 'polypeptide(L)'
;MNTLLSAGLILLLGFIGARLLKYIRLPSVTAFLIVGILIGPHILNIVTEEIFTASDFFSNLVLGVIAFSLGENFRLEEIKKGMKQIMWISFIAAFGTWVLVSAALLIYFVIVKVPIYPAIVLGAAASATAPAATVLVIREYRASGLLTEF
;
A
#
# COMPACT_ATOMS: atom_id res chain seq x y z
N MET A 1 20.89 13.32 14.87
CA MET A 1 19.87 12.76 15.79
C MET A 1 20.12 11.27 15.96
N ASN A 2 20.00 10.71 17.17
CA ASN A 2 20.21 9.26 17.37
C ASN A 2 19.06 8.45 16.72
N THR A 3 19.35 7.27 16.18
CA THR A 3 18.39 6.37 15.51
C THR A 3 17.15 6.11 16.34
N LEU A 4 17.32 5.90 17.65
CA LEU A 4 16.22 5.65 18.57
C LEU A 4 15.23 6.83 18.64
N LEU A 5 15.75 8.06 18.66
CA LEU A 5 14.94 9.27 18.71
C LEU A 5 14.24 9.49 17.36
N SER A 6 14.93 9.25 16.25
CA SER A 6 14.35 9.32 14.90
C SER A 6 13.24 8.30 14.71
N ALA A 7 13.42 7.05 15.15
CA ALA A 7 12.37 6.04 15.13
C ALA A 7 11.18 6.43 16.01
N GLY A 8 11.43 6.93 17.22
CA GLY A 8 10.41 7.44 18.13
C GLY A 8 9.59 8.58 17.51
N LEU A 9 10.24 9.51 16.82
CA LEU A 9 9.58 10.61 16.12
C LEU A 9 8.75 10.13 14.93
N ILE A 10 9.25 9.18 14.13
CA ILE A 10 8.48 8.59 13.03
C ILE A 10 7.18 7.97 13.56
N LEU A 11 7.26 7.19 14.63
CA LEU A 11 6.10 6.55 15.25
C LEU A 11 5.13 7.58 15.85
N LEU A 12 5.64 8.56 16.61
CA LEU A 12 4.82 9.61 17.23
C LEU A 12 4.12 10.48 16.20
N LEU A 13 4.86 11.01 15.22
CA LEU A 13 4.32 11.90 14.20
C LEU A 13 3.38 11.14 13.26
N GLY A 14 3.68 9.89 12.92
CA GLY A 14 2.76 9.02 12.18
C GLY A 14 1.44 8.82 12.92
N PHE A 15 1.51 8.51 14.23
CA PHE A 15 0.32 8.34 15.07
C PHE A 15 -0.50 9.62 15.20
N ILE A 16 0.14 10.75 15.51
CA ILE A 16 -0.51 12.06 15.63
C ILE A 16 -1.14 12.46 14.30
N GLY A 17 -0.38 12.33 13.19
CA GLY A 17 -0.84 12.63 11.85
C GLY A 17 -2.07 11.81 11.47
N ALA A 18 -2.05 10.50 11.73
CA ALA A 18 -3.21 9.63 11.49
C ALA A 18 -4.45 10.08 12.28
N ARG A 19 -4.28 10.53 13.53
CA ARG A 19 -5.42 11.01 14.34
C ARG A 19 -5.92 12.38 13.89
N LEU A 20 -5.03 13.26 13.43
CA LEU A 20 -5.40 14.56 12.88
C LEU A 20 -6.16 14.42 11.55
N LEU A 21 -5.67 13.56 10.63
CA LEU A 21 -6.30 13.38 9.32
C LEU A 21 -7.67 12.68 9.40
N LYS A 22 -7.97 11.98 10.49
CA LYS A 22 -9.32 11.47 10.76
C LYS A 22 -10.36 12.58 10.89
N TYR A 23 -10.00 13.78 11.41
CA TYR A 23 -10.94 14.90 11.51
C TYR A 23 -11.38 15.42 10.13
N ILE A 24 -10.51 15.31 9.13
CA ILE A 24 -10.80 15.62 7.72
C ILE A 24 -11.22 14.39 6.90
N ARG A 25 -11.59 13.28 7.58
CA ARG A 25 -12.11 12.04 6.97
C ARG A 25 -11.16 11.39 5.96
N LEU A 26 -9.86 11.59 6.11
CA LEU A 26 -8.86 10.93 5.27
C LEU A 26 -8.35 9.63 5.90
N PRO A 27 -8.02 8.61 5.09
CA PRO A 27 -7.41 7.38 5.59
C PRO A 27 -6.07 7.63 6.28
N SER A 28 -5.76 6.82 7.30
CA SER A 28 -4.49 6.92 8.05
C SER A 28 -3.26 6.78 7.15
N VAL A 29 -3.34 5.99 6.07
CA VAL A 29 -2.23 5.78 5.13
C VAL A 29 -1.81 7.08 4.44
N THR A 30 -2.78 7.93 4.11
CA THR A 30 -2.51 9.27 3.57
C THR A 30 -1.73 10.12 4.55
N ALA A 31 -2.03 10.02 5.85
CA ALA A 31 -1.31 10.74 6.89
C ALA A 31 0.14 10.26 7.01
N PHE A 32 0.37 8.96 6.96
CA PHE A 32 1.73 8.40 7.02
C PHE A 32 2.59 8.89 5.85
N LEU A 33 2.02 8.97 4.64
CA LEU A 33 2.74 9.53 3.48
C LEU A 33 3.07 11.01 3.66
N ILE A 34 2.08 11.84 4.05
CA ILE A 34 2.29 13.27 4.25
C ILE A 34 3.34 13.52 5.34
N VAL A 35 3.19 12.87 6.49
CA VAL A 35 4.16 12.98 7.59
C VAL A 35 5.54 12.52 7.15
N GLY A 36 5.64 11.38 6.45
CA GLY A 36 6.91 10.86 5.92
C GLY A 36 7.60 11.83 4.95
N ILE A 37 6.85 12.47 4.06
CA ILE A 37 7.37 13.50 3.14
C ILE A 37 7.87 14.72 3.92
N LEU A 38 7.14 15.16 4.94
CA LEU A 38 7.52 16.30 5.78
C LEU A 38 8.79 16.03 6.59
N ILE A 39 8.89 14.89 7.27
CA ILE A 39 10.03 14.58 8.15
C ILE A 39 11.24 14.03 7.38
N GLY A 40 11.04 13.61 6.14
CA GLY A 40 12.06 13.08 5.26
C GLY A 40 13.12 14.11 4.83
N PRO A 41 14.14 13.68 4.08
CA PRO A 41 15.33 14.48 3.78
C PRO A 41 15.02 15.69 2.89
N HIS A 42 13.90 15.67 2.15
CA HIS A 42 13.55 16.70 1.18
C HIS A 42 12.91 17.94 1.80
N ILE A 43 12.30 17.84 2.99
CA ILE A 43 11.60 18.98 3.62
C ILE A 43 12.27 19.36 4.93
N LEU A 44 12.06 18.59 6.02
CA LEU A 44 12.60 18.95 7.33
C LEU A 44 13.94 18.28 7.63
N ASN A 45 14.30 17.21 6.91
CA ASN A 45 15.52 16.42 7.10
C ASN A 45 15.76 16.02 8.57
N ILE A 46 14.69 15.61 9.25
CA ILE A 46 14.71 15.28 10.66
C ILE A 46 15.23 13.84 10.86
N VAL A 47 14.91 12.93 9.93
CA VAL A 47 15.23 11.50 10.04
C VAL A 47 16.69 11.21 9.66
N THR A 48 17.37 10.38 10.45
CA THR A 48 18.77 9.97 10.23
C THR A 48 18.92 9.05 9.01
N GLU A 49 20.04 9.14 8.28
CA GLU A 49 20.32 8.31 7.09
C GLU A 49 20.28 6.80 7.37
N GLU A 50 20.70 6.39 8.56
CA GLU A 50 20.71 4.99 9.02
C GLU A 50 19.31 4.35 8.99
N ILE A 51 18.24 5.14 9.18
CA ILE A 51 16.87 4.64 9.09
C ILE A 51 16.48 4.32 7.65
N PHE A 52 16.99 5.08 6.66
CA PHE A 52 16.75 4.75 5.26
C PHE A 52 17.46 3.45 4.88
N THR A 53 18.66 3.18 5.41
CA THR A 53 19.33 1.90 5.19
C THR A 53 18.62 0.72 5.87
N ALA A 54 18.05 0.92 7.07
CA ALA A 54 17.29 -0.11 7.77
C ALA A 54 15.87 -0.30 7.19
N SER A 55 15.36 0.66 6.42
CA SER A 55 13.98 0.68 5.92
C SER A 55 13.63 -0.54 5.07
N ASP A 56 14.58 -1.08 4.31
CA ASP A 56 14.37 -2.27 3.48
C ASP A 56 14.12 -3.51 4.34
N PHE A 57 14.92 -3.71 5.40
CA PHE A 57 14.71 -4.79 6.36
C PHE A 57 13.34 -4.67 7.05
N PHE A 58 12.98 -3.48 7.54
CA PHE A 58 11.69 -3.25 8.18
C PHE A 58 10.52 -3.43 7.20
N SER A 59 10.64 -2.96 5.96
CA SER A 59 9.60 -3.10 4.95
C SER A 59 9.34 -4.56 4.62
N ASN A 60 10.41 -5.35 4.42
CA ASN A 60 10.29 -6.79 4.15
C ASN A 60 9.70 -7.55 5.34
N LEU A 61 10.11 -7.22 6.57
CA LEU A 61 9.55 -7.81 7.80
C LEU A 61 8.05 -7.49 7.91
N VAL A 62 7.68 -6.21 7.80
CA VAL A 62 6.29 -5.76 7.93
C VAL A 62 5.42 -6.35 6.82
N LEU A 63 5.88 -6.38 5.58
CA LEU A 63 5.16 -7.01 4.47
C LEU A 63 4.97 -8.52 4.72
N GLY A 64 5.99 -9.21 5.23
CA GLY A 64 5.90 -10.62 5.62
C GLY A 64 4.85 -10.86 6.71
N VAL A 65 4.84 -10.03 7.76
CA VAL A 65 3.85 -10.11 8.84
C VAL A 65 2.44 -9.81 8.33
N ILE A 66 2.26 -8.81 7.47
CA ILE A 66 0.96 -8.50 6.86
C ILE A 66 0.49 -9.67 5.99
N ALA A 67 1.37 -10.24 5.16
CA ALA A 67 1.05 -11.38 4.31
C ALA A 67 0.67 -12.61 5.15
N PHE A 68 1.39 -12.88 6.24
CA PHE A 68 1.08 -13.96 7.16
C PHE A 68 -0.25 -13.75 7.88
N SER A 69 -0.50 -12.56 8.42
CA SER A 69 -1.74 -12.22 9.13
C SER A 69 -2.96 -12.27 8.21
N LEU A 70 -2.83 -11.81 6.97
CA LEU A 70 -3.89 -11.95 5.97
C LEU A 70 -4.08 -13.43 5.58
N GLY A 71 -2.97 -14.16 5.44
CA GLY A 71 -2.88 -15.60 5.21
C GLY A 71 -3.67 -16.43 6.22
N GLU A 72 -3.61 -16.09 7.50
CA GLU A 72 -4.29 -16.80 8.59
C GLU A 72 -5.82 -16.77 8.48
N ASN A 73 -6.38 -15.69 7.92
CA ASN A 73 -7.83 -15.56 7.77
C ASN A 73 -8.40 -16.40 6.60
N PHE A 74 -7.54 -16.98 5.76
CA PHE A 74 -7.95 -17.75 4.59
C PHE A 74 -8.27 -19.21 4.95
N ARG A 75 -9.55 -19.55 5.02
CA ARG A 75 -9.99 -20.95 5.17
C ARG A 75 -10.03 -21.64 3.81
N LEU A 76 -9.14 -22.61 3.60
CA LEU A 76 -9.03 -23.35 2.33
C LEU A 76 -10.37 -23.96 1.86
N GLU A 77 -11.21 -24.40 2.79
CA GLU A 77 -12.54 -24.95 2.51
C GLU A 77 -13.51 -23.91 1.94
N GLU A 78 -13.42 -22.66 2.38
CA GLU A 78 -14.26 -21.54 1.90
C GLU A 78 -13.77 -21.06 0.53
N ILE A 79 -12.45 -20.94 0.36
CA ILE A 79 -11.85 -20.57 -0.93
C ILE A 79 -12.20 -21.60 -2.00
N LYS A 80 -12.19 -22.90 -1.68
CA LYS A 80 -12.56 -23.96 -2.65
C LYS A 80 -13.96 -23.78 -3.22
N LYS A 81 -14.92 -23.23 -2.47
CA LYS A 81 -16.29 -22.99 -2.95
C LYS A 81 -16.36 -21.92 -4.06
N GLY A 82 -15.42 -20.96 -4.06
CA GLY A 82 -15.36 -19.83 -4.99
C GLY A 82 -14.09 -19.74 -5.83
N MET A 83 -13.20 -20.74 -5.78
CA MET A 83 -11.82 -20.65 -6.29
C MET A 83 -11.74 -20.19 -7.74
N LYS A 84 -12.60 -20.73 -8.61
CA LYS A 84 -12.62 -20.35 -10.04
C LYS A 84 -12.89 -18.86 -10.22
N GLN A 85 -13.87 -18.32 -9.49
CA GLN A 85 -14.23 -16.91 -9.56
C GLN A 85 -13.13 -16.02 -8.97
N ILE A 86 -12.58 -16.39 -7.81
CA ILE A 86 -11.48 -15.67 -7.16
C ILE A 86 -10.26 -15.61 -8.09
N MET A 87 -9.86 -16.74 -8.68
CA MET A 87 -8.73 -16.81 -9.61
C MET A 87 -8.93 -15.95 -10.85
N TRP A 88 -10.13 -15.98 -11.45
CA TRP A 88 -10.44 -15.16 -12.61
C TRP A 88 -10.43 -13.66 -12.30
N ILE A 89 -11.04 -13.25 -11.19
CA ILE A 89 -11.04 -11.84 -10.75
C ILE A 89 -9.61 -11.39 -10.48
N SER A 90 -8.85 -12.16 -9.70
CA SER A 90 -7.45 -11.82 -9.37
C SER A 90 -6.58 -11.73 -10.62
N PHE A 91 -6.71 -12.68 -11.55
CA PHE A 91 -5.93 -12.67 -12.79
C PHE A 91 -6.30 -11.48 -13.68
N ILE A 92 -7.59 -11.25 -13.94
CA ILE A 92 -8.04 -10.13 -14.79
C ILE A 92 -7.70 -8.80 -14.14
N ALA A 93 -7.89 -8.65 -12.83
CA ALA A 93 -7.58 -7.42 -12.13
C ALA A 93 -6.08 -7.13 -12.14
N ALA A 94 -5.22 -8.10 -11.78
CA ALA A 94 -3.78 -7.90 -11.73
C ALA A 94 -3.19 -7.71 -13.14
N PHE A 95 -3.47 -8.64 -14.06
CA PHE A 95 -2.94 -8.61 -15.42
C PHE A 95 -3.54 -7.47 -16.24
N GLY A 96 -4.85 -7.23 -16.14
CA GLY A 96 -5.52 -6.13 -16.82
C GLY A 96 -5.01 -4.78 -16.35
N THR A 97 -4.87 -4.57 -15.04
CA THR A 97 -4.29 -3.32 -14.51
C THR A 97 -2.85 -3.15 -14.98
N TRP A 98 -2.04 -4.21 -14.92
CA TRP A 98 -0.67 -4.16 -15.40
C TRP A 98 -0.57 -3.75 -16.87
N VAL A 99 -1.36 -4.38 -17.74
CA VAL A 99 -1.37 -4.09 -19.19
C VAL A 99 -1.84 -2.66 -19.45
N LEU A 100 -2.96 -2.25 -18.86
CA LEU A 100 -3.54 -0.92 -19.11
C LEU A 100 -2.64 0.20 -18.60
N VAL A 101 -2.12 0.09 -17.38
CA VAL A 101 -1.24 1.10 -16.79
C VAL A 101 0.09 1.15 -17.53
N SER A 102 0.70 -0.01 -17.84
CA SER A 102 1.94 -0.05 -18.61
C SER A 102 1.76 0.56 -20.00
N ALA A 103 0.68 0.22 -20.72
CA ALA A 103 0.40 0.77 -22.05
C ALA A 103 0.20 2.29 -22.01
N ALA A 104 -0.58 2.79 -21.05
CA ALA A 104 -0.81 4.22 -20.87
C ALA A 104 0.50 4.97 -20.58
N LEU A 105 1.33 4.45 -19.67
CA LEU A 105 2.62 5.04 -19.33
C LEU A 105 3.63 4.94 -20.48
N LEU A 106 3.62 3.85 -21.24
CA LEU A 106 4.48 3.70 -22.43
C LEU A 106 4.14 4.77 -23.47
N ILE A 107 2.86 4.96 -23.79
CA ILE A 107 2.41 5.99 -24.73
C ILE A 107 2.83 7.38 -24.22
N TYR A 108 2.58 7.68 -22.95
CA TYR A 108 2.95 8.95 -22.34
C TYR A 108 4.46 9.19 -22.37
N PHE A 109 5.27 8.19 -22.02
CA PHE A 109 6.74 8.31 -21.99
C PHE A 109 7.35 8.46 -23.38
N VAL A 110 6.76 7.84 -24.40
CA VAL A 110 7.15 8.07 -25.80
C VAL A 110 6.87 9.52 -26.22
N ILE A 111 5.70 10.07 -25.86
CA ILE A 111 5.33 11.47 -26.18
C ILE A 111 6.29 12.46 -25.49
N VAL A 112 6.60 12.23 -24.22
CA VAL A 112 7.47 13.11 -23.41
C VAL A 112 8.96 12.82 -23.62
N LYS A 113 9.30 11.79 -24.41
CA LYS A 113 10.68 11.37 -24.75
C LYS A 113 11.53 11.02 -23.52
N VAL A 114 10.96 10.25 -22.59
CA VAL A 114 11.66 9.72 -21.41
C VAL A 114 11.87 8.20 -21.54
N PRO A 115 12.79 7.59 -20.76
CA PRO A 115 13.01 6.15 -20.81
C PRO A 115 11.73 5.35 -20.58
N ILE A 116 11.47 4.35 -21.41
CA ILE A 116 10.22 3.56 -21.39
C ILE A 116 10.23 2.42 -20.38
N TYR A 117 11.41 1.95 -19.95
CA TYR A 117 11.55 0.82 -19.03
C TYR A 117 10.78 0.98 -17.70
N PRO A 118 10.74 2.17 -17.07
CA PRO A 118 9.97 2.35 -15.84
C PRO A 118 8.46 2.19 -16.03
N ALA A 119 7.92 2.35 -17.25
CA ALA A 119 6.48 2.21 -17.49
C ALA A 119 5.98 0.80 -17.13
N ILE A 120 6.74 -0.24 -17.48
CA ILE A 120 6.41 -1.64 -17.19
C ILE A 120 6.52 -1.93 -15.69
N VAL A 121 7.54 -1.37 -15.03
CA VAL A 121 7.76 -1.53 -13.58
C VAL A 121 6.67 -0.82 -12.78
N LEU A 122 6.31 0.40 -13.17
CA LEU A 122 5.23 1.18 -12.56
C LEU A 122 3.88 0.51 -12.78
N GLY A 123 3.65 -0.06 -13.96
CA GLY A 123 2.47 -0.90 -14.20
C GLY A 123 2.43 -2.10 -13.25
N ALA A 124 3.57 -2.75 -12.98
CA ALA A 124 3.63 -3.90 -12.08
C ALA A 124 3.31 -3.48 -10.64
N ALA A 125 3.88 -2.35 -10.20
CA ALA A 125 3.58 -1.76 -8.90
C ALA A 125 2.08 -1.39 -8.75
N ALA A 126 1.46 -0.87 -9.82
CA ALA A 126 0.04 -0.52 -9.83
C ALA A 126 -0.90 -1.73 -9.75
N SER A 127 -0.45 -2.93 -10.13
CA SER A 127 -1.27 -4.14 -10.04
C SER A 127 -1.51 -4.63 -8.60
N ALA A 128 -0.67 -4.20 -7.65
CA ALA A 128 -0.79 -4.57 -6.25
C ALA A 128 -1.96 -3.84 -5.59
N THR A 129 -3.01 -4.58 -5.20
CA THR A 129 -4.20 -4.05 -4.54
C THR A 129 -4.18 -4.34 -3.05
N ALA A 130 -4.43 -3.33 -2.22
CA ALA A 130 -4.41 -3.45 -0.76
C ALA A 130 -5.84 -3.64 -0.21
N PRO A 131 -6.16 -4.76 0.45
CA PRO A 131 -7.51 -5.02 0.98
C PRO A 131 -7.82 -4.27 2.29
N ALA A 132 -6.81 -3.71 2.96
CA ALA A 132 -6.98 -3.13 4.29
C ALA A 132 -7.97 -1.94 4.31
N ALA A 133 -7.91 -1.06 3.31
CA ALA A 133 -8.80 0.10 3.24
C ALA A 133 -10.26 -0.31 2.95
N THR A 134 -10.47 -1.29 2.07
CA THR A 134 -11.81 -1.79 1.74
C THR A 134 -12.44 -2.52 2.92
N VAL A 135 -11.69 -3.40 3.60
CA VAL A 135 -12.15 -4.09 4.81
C VAL A 135 -12.48 -3.10 5.93
N LEU A 136 -11.67 -2.06 6.11
CA LEU A 136 -11.92 -1.03 7.12
C LEU A 136 -13.25 -0.29 6.86
N VAL A 137 -13.52 0.07 5.60
CA VAL A 137 -14.78 0.71 5.20
C VAL A 137 -15.97 -0.24 5.41
N ILE A 138 -15.86 -1.52 5.03
CA ILE A 138 -16.93 -2.52 5.25
C ILE A 138 -17.29 -2.62 6.73
N ARG A 139 -16.28 -2.66 7.62
CA ARG A 139 -16.48 -2.72 9.08
C ARG A 139 -17.07 -1.43 9.65
N GLU A 140 -16.55 -0.27 9.23
CA GLU A 140 -17.00 1.04 9.71
C GLU A 140 -18.48 1.28 9.41
N TYR A 141 -18.91 0.93 8.19
CA TYR A 141 -20.29 1.12 7.73
C TYR A 141 -21.20 -0.09 7.99
N ARG A 142 -20.68 -1.18 8.58
CA ARG A 142 -21.41 -2.44 8.82
C ARG A 142 -22.10 -2.95 7.55
N ALA A 143 -21.42 -2.88 6.42
CA ALA A 143 -21.96 -3.30 5.12
C ALA A 143 -22.11 -4.83 5.07
N SER A 144 -23.23 -5.31 4.53
CA SER A 144 -23.59 -6.73 4.38
C SER A 144 -24.02 -7.07 2.95
N GLY A 145 -23.88 -8.32 2.53
CA GLY A 145 -24.21 -8.79 1.18
C GLY A 145 -23.10 -9.58 0.47
N LEU A 146 -23.39 -9.95 -0.79
CA LEU A 146 -22.61 -10.86 -1.64
C LEU A 146 -21.13 -10.50 -1.84
N LEU A 147 -20.73 -9.24 -1.63
CA LEU A 147 -19.36 -8.77 -1.82
C LEU A 147 -18.62 -8.50 -0.48
N THR A 148 -19.31 -8.64 0.64
CA THR A 148 -18.80 -8.36 1.99
C THR A 148 -18.80 -9.60 2.88
N GLU A 149 -19.52 -10.66 2.49
CA GLU A 149 -19.65 -11.93 3.20
C GLU A 149 -18.84 -13.02 2.48
N PHE A 150 -17.53 -13.07 2.75
CA PHE A 150 -16.61 -14.12 2.30
C PHE A 150 -15.67 -14.54 3.43
#